data_AF-A0A2T0QAM3-F1
#
_entry.id   AF-A0A2T0QAM3-F1
#
_cell.length_a   1.000
_cell.length_b   1.000
_cell.length_c   1.000
_cell.angle_alpha   90.00
_cell.angle_beta   90.00
_cell.angle_gamma   90.00
#
_symmetry.space_group_name_H-M   'P 1'
#
loop_
_entity.id
_entity.type
_entity.pdbx_description
1 polymer ?
#
loop_
_entity_poly.entity_id
_entity_poly.type
_entity_poly.pdbx_seq_one_letter_code
_entity_poly.pdbx_strand_id
1 'polypeptide(L)'
;MARETAEQLDLELTEHNDYLRRVGGAPPPGAEAPAPYRLRTPTPRDTAVVGRRAAQCLVDLVASSGAPVVLALLLVLVPIGDTASLGPVQLSVAAVLVGLVALGSYLWYWVIRPSRARGQTMGMRLAQVRVVAADGSPVGLGRLLVRWLLLPVDLALVGLVSMAVGRYHQRLGDRLAGTVVIRD
;
A
#
# COMPACT_ATOMS: atom_id res chain seq x y z
N MET A 1 -36.75 -26.57 25.03
CA MET A 1 -36.73 -27.26 23.72
C MET A 1 -37.41 -26.41 22.65
N ALA A 2 -38.71 -26.52 22.35
CA ALA A 2 -39.30 -25.81 21.20
C ALA A 2 -39.28 -24.27 21.28
N ARG A 3 -39.39 -23.68 22.48
CA ARG A 3 -39.32 -22.21 22.69
C ARG A 3 -37.91 -21.65 22.53
N GLU A 4 -36.90 -22.36 23.04
CA GLU A 4 -35.49 -21.96 22.93
C GLU A 4 -35.00 -22.00 21.47
N THR A 5 -35.48 -22.97 20.69
CA THR A 5 -35.16 -23.04 19.26
C THR A 5 -35.78 -21.88 18.46
N ALA A 6 -36.98 -21.43 18.83
CA ALA A 6 -37.63 -20.29 18.19
C ALA A 6 -36.92 -18.97 18.52
N GLU A 7 -36.49 -18.77 19.77
CA GLU A 7 -35.73 -17.59 20.18
C GLU A 7 -34.33 -17.54 19.52
N GLN A 8 -33.67 -18.68 19.38
CA GLN A 8 -32.39 -18.76 18.67
C GLN A 8 -32.54 -18.43 17.17
N LEU A 9 -33.62 -18.90 16.53
CA LEU A 9 -33.91 -18.58 15.13
C LEU A 9 -34.21 -17.09 14.94
N ASP A 10 -34.98 -16.47 15.83
CA ASP A 10 -35.29 -15.03 15.75
C ASP A 10 -34.04 -14.17 15.97
N LEU A 11 -33.12 -14.58 16.84
CA LEU A 11 -31.84 -13.92 17.05
C LEU A 11 -30.94 -14.02 15.82
N GLU A 12 -30.79 -15.21 15.23
CA GLU A 12 -30.01 -15.40 14.00
C GLU A 12 -30.61 -14.60 12.83
N LEU A 13 -31.94 -14.57 12.70
CA LEU A 13 -32.62 -13.79 11.67
C LEU A 13 -32.47 -12.29 11.87
N THR A 14 -32.41 -11.83 13.12
CA THR A 14 -32.21 -10.41 13.46
C THR A 14 -30.77 -9.98 13.18
N GLU A 15 -29.77 -10.77 13.60
CA GLU A 15 -28.36 -10.50 13.29
C GLU A 15 -28.08 -10.58 11.79
N HIS A 16 -28.69 -11.54 11.09
CA HIS A 16 -28.60 -11.67 9.64
C HIS A 16 -29.22 -10.45 8.93
N ASN A 17 -30.41 -10.01 9.34
CA ASN A 17 -31.04 -8.83 8.76
C ASN A 17 -30.28 -7.53 9.07
N ASP A 18 -29.68 -7.40 10.25
CA ASP A 18 -28.85 -6.24 10.59
C ASP A 18 -27.54 -6.24 9.79
N TYR A 19 -26.94 -7.42 9.56
CA TYR A 19 -25.83 -7.59 8.62
C TYR A 19 -26.24 -7.17 7.20
N LEU A 20 -27.35 -7.69 6.66
CA LEU A 20 -27.85 -7.34 5.33
C LEU A 20 -28.16 -5.84 5.18
N ARG A 21 -28.68 -5.19 6.23
CA ARG A 21 -28.89 -3.73 6.23
C ARG A 21 -27.58 -2.94 6.21
N ARG A 22 -26.52 -3.43 6.87
CA ARG A 22 -25.18 -2.81 6.85
C ARG A 22 -24.44 -2.99 5.54
N VAL A 23 -24.66 -4.10 4.82
CA VAL A 23 -24.01 -4.38 3.51
C VAL A 23 -24.89 -4.07 2.29
N GLY A 24 -26.12 -3.59 2.47
CA GLY A 24 -27.02 -3.22 1.37
C GLY A 24 -27.68 -4.43 0.67
N GLY A 25 -27.87 -5.54 1.39
CA GLY A 25 -28.49 -6.77 0.91
C GLY A 25 -27.50 -7.84 0.42
N ALA A 26 -27.97 -9.09 0.33
CA ALA A 26 -27.23 -10.15 -0.35
C ALA A 26 -27.33 -9.89 -1.86
N PRO A 27 -26.23 -10.06 -2.63
CA PRO A 27 -26.30 -9.94 -4.07
C PRO A 27 -27.38 -10.89 -4.61
N PRO A 28 -28.27 -10.45 -5.52
CA PRO A 28 -29.28 -11.34 -6.07
C PRO A 28 -28.60 -12.57 -6.70
N PRO A 29 -29.23 -13.76 -6.68
CA PRO A 29 -28.67 -14.96 -7.30
C PRO A 29 -28.37 -14.69 -8.78
N GLY A 30 -27.08 -14.66 -9.15
CA GLY A 30 -26.63 -14.28 -10.50
C GLY A 30 -25.97 -12.89 -10.61
N ALA A 31 -25.92 -12.10 -9.53
CA ALA A 31 -25.08 -10.90 -9.48
C ALA A 31 -23.60 -11.30 -9.37
N GLU A 32 -22.77 -10.65 -10.20
CA GLU A 32 -21.30 -10.71 -10.08
C GLU A 32 -20.88 -10.45 -8.62
N ALA A 33 -19.89 -11.21 -8.15
CA ALA A 33 -19.33 -11.08 -6.80
C ALA A 33 -19.12 -9.59 -6.47
N PRO A 34 -19.48 -9.13 -5.24
CA PRO A 34 -19.51 -7.71 -4.92
C PRO A 34 -18.18 -7.08 -5.32
N ALA A 35 -18.26 -6.07 -6.20
CA ALA A 35 -17.10 -5.32 -6.63
C ALA A 35 -16.29 -4.96 -5.38
N PRO A 36 -14.97 -5.21 -5.37
CA PRO A 36 -14.16 -5.05 -4.17
C PRO A 36 -14.46 -3.67 -3.59
N TYR A 37 -14.83 -3.62 -2.30
CA TYR A 37 -15.27 -2.44 -1.55
C TYR A 37 -15.15 -1.10 -2.31
N ARG A 38 -16.23 -0.62 -2.92
CA ARG A 38 -16.24 0.70 -3.56
C ARG A 38 -16.58 1.75 -2.51
N LEU A 39 -15.66 2.69 -2.28
CA LEU A 39 -15.92 3.83 -1.42
C LEU A 39 -16.68 4.92 -2.18
N ARG A 40 -17.28 5.85 -1.45
CA ARG A 40 -17.75 7.12 -2.04
C ARG A 40 -16.59 7.82 -2.76
N THR A 41 -16.92 8.62 -3.77
CA THR A 41 -15.92 9.44 -4.46
C THR A 41 -15.21 10.37 -3.45
N PRO A 42 -13.88 10.30 -3.36
CA PRO A 42 -13.12 11.11 -2.40
C PRO A 42 -13.27 12.61 -2.64
N THR A 43 -13.39 13.37 -1.56
CA THR A 43 -13.41 14.83 -1.57
C THR A 43 -12.06 15.41 -1.14
N PRO A 44 -11.75 16.68 -1.46
CA PRO A 44 -10.51 17.32 -1.02
C PRO A 44 -10.26 17.25 0.50
N ARG A 45 -11.32 17.30 1.31
CA ARG A 45 -11.22 17.18 2.78
C ARG A 45 -10.72 15.81 3.23
N ASP A 46 -11.09 14.74 2.51
CA ASP A 46 -10.64 13.37 2.81
C ASP A 46 -9.13 13.21 2.56
N THR A 47 -8.56 14.07 1.72
CA THR A 47 -7.14 14.03 1.29
C THR A 47 -6.21 14.97 2.06
N ALA A 48 -6.71 15.69 3.06
CA ALA A 48 -5.93 16.61 3.89
C ALA A 48 -5.05 15.85 4.91
N VAL A 49 -4.16 14.99 4.39
CA VAL A 49 -3.36 14.04 5.17
C VAL A 49 -1.85 14.19 4.91
N VAL A 50 -1.39 15.36 4.43
CA VAL A 50 0.02 15.59 4.05
C VAL A 50 1.00 15.18 5.16
N GLY A 51 0.75 15.59 6.42
CA GLY A 51 1.60 15.20 7.56
C GLY A 51 1.62 13.68 7.82
N ARG A 52 0.46 13.01 7.76
CA ARG A 52 0.35 11.54 7.83
C ARG A 52 1.12 10.87 6.68
N ARG A 53 1.13 11.53 5.51
CA ARG A 53 1.88 11.05 4.34
C ARG A 53 3.39 11.24 4.46
N ALA A 54 3.87 12.17 5.27
CA ALA A 54 5.28 12.29 5.62
C ALA A 54 5.66 11.20 6.63
N ALA A 55 4.87 11.02 7.69
CA ALA A 55 5.10 9.99 8.70
C ALA A 55 5.12 8.57 8.12
N GLN A 56 4.13 8.22 7.27
CA GLN A 56 4.13 6.91 6.60
C GLN A 56 5.38 6.70 5.74
N CYS A 57 5.95 7.77 5.15
CA CYS A 57 7.03 7.67 4.18
C CYS A 57 8.30 7.15 4.85
N LEU A 58 8.57 7.60 6.08
CA LEU A 58 9.69 7.12 6.88
C LEU A 58 9.53 5.65 7.23
N VAL A 59 8.34 5.26 7.69
CA VAL A 59 8.04 3.87 8.06
C VAL A 59 8.17 2.95 6.85
N ASP A 60 7.57 3.32 5.72
CA ASP A 60 7.61 2.53 4.51
C ASP A 60 9.02 2.46 3.91
N LEU A 61 9.82 3.52 4.03
CA LEU A 61 11.23 3.51 3.62
C LEU A 61 12.04 2.49 4.43
N VAL A 62 11.93 2.52 5.76
CA VAL A 62 12.62 1.56 6.63
C VAL A 62 12.15 0.13 6.40
N ALA A 63 10.83 -0.07 6.28
CA ALA A 63 10.25 -1.39 6.07
C ALA A 63 10.66 -2.01 4.72
N SER A 64 10.78 -1.20 3.67
CA SER A 64 11.20 -1.66 2.34
C SER A 64 12.71 -1.83 2.20
N SER A 65 13.53 -1.12 3.00
CA SER A 65 15.00 -1.18 2.93
C SER A 65 15.62 -2.22 3.87
N GLY A 66 14.89 -2.81 4.81
CA GLY A 66 15.44 -3.75 5.79
C GLY A 66 16.21 -4.93 5.16
N ALA A 67 15.60 -5.65 4.22
CA ALA A 67 16.23 -6.80 3.57
C ALA A 67 17.53 -6.47 2.80
N PRO A 68 17.56 -5.46 1.89
CA PRO A 68 18.80 -5.11 1.21
C PRO A 68 19.88 -4.57 2.15
N VAL A 69 19.52 -3.84 3.22
CA VAL A 69 20.48 -3.36 4.22
C VAL A 69 21.09 -4.52 5.00
N VAL A 70 20.27 -5.47 5.48
CA VAL A 70 20.77 -6.66 6.19
C VAL A 70 21.71 -7.45 5.29
N LEU A 71 21.35 -7.67 4.02
CA LEU A 71 22.23 -8.37 3.07
C LEU A 71 23.55 -7.62 2.86
N ALA A 72 23.51 -6.31 2.67
CA ALA A 72 24.71 -5.50 2.51
C ALA A 72 25.64 -5.62 3.72
N LEU A 73 25.08 -5.56 4.94
CA LEU A 73 25.85 -5.74 6.18
C LEU A 73 26.47 -7.14 6.27
N LEU A 74 25.70 -8.19 5.96
CA LEU A 74 26.21 -9.56 5.97
C LEU A 74 27.38 -9.73 4.99
N LEU A 75 27.28 -9.17 3.78
CA LEU A 75 28.35 -9.25 2.77
C LEU A 75 29.63 -8.51 3.19
N VAL A 76 29.52 -7.42 3.96
CA VAL A 76 30.68 -6.70 4.52
C VAL A 76 31.38 -7.52 5.61
N LEU A 77 30.65 -8.36 6.34
CA LEU A 77 31.18 -9.16 7.45
C LEU A 77 31.85 -10.46 7.01
N VAL A 78 31.71 -10.88 5.75
CA VAL A 78 32.38 -12.09 5.24
C VAL A 78 33.87 -11.77 5.02
N PRO A 79 34.80 -12.37 5.78
CA PRO A 79 36.22 -12.15 5.57
C PRO A 79 36.62 -12.69 4.19
N ILE A 80 37.12 -11.80 3.35
CA ILE A 80 37.56 -12.11 2.01
C ILE A 80 39.06 -12.39 2.10
N GLY A 81 39.52 -13.53 1.57
CA GLY A 81 40.94 -13.90 1.55
C GLY A 81 41.81 -12.90 0.74
N ASP A 82 43.10 -13.20 0.56
CA ASP A 82 44.04 -12.30 -0.15
C ASP A 82 43.61 -12.07 -1.61
N THR A 83 42.94 -10.94 -1.87
CA THR A 83 42.33 -10.64 -3.17
C THR A 83 42.57 -9.21 -3.66
N ALA A 84 43.82 -8.77 -3.72
CA ALA A 84 44.20 -7.47 -4.28
C ALA A 84 43.70 -7.25 -5.73
N SER A 85 43.46 -8.33 -6.49
CA SER A 85 42.96 -8.28 -7.88
C SER A 85 41.46 -8.58 -8.05
N LEU A 86 40.80 -9.21 -7.08
CA LEU A 86 39.36 -9.56 -7.19
C LEU A 86 38.43 -8.53 -6.52
N GLY A 87 38.98 -7.58 -5.74
CA GLY A 87 38.20 -6.58 -5.00
C GLY A 87 37.14 -5.83 -5.85
N PRO A 88 37.47 -5.29 -7.03
CA PRO A 88 36.49 -4.57 -7.85
C PRO A 88 35.36 -5.47 -8.39
N VAL A 89 35.69 -6.69 -8.80
CA VAL A 89 34.70 -7.66 -9.31
C VAL A 89 33.76 -8.10 -8.19
N GLN A 90 34.31 -8.41 -7.01
CA GLN A 90 33.54 -8.80 -5.84
C GLN A 90 32.59 -7.69 -5.38
N LEU A 91 33.06 -6.44 -5.34
CA LEU A 91 32.23 -5.29 -4.99
C LEU A 91 31.09 -5.10 -6.00
N SER A 92 31.37 -5.30 -7.29
CA SER A 92 30.36 -5.22 -8.35
C SER A 92 29.31 -6.32 -8.21
N VAL A 93 29.72 -7.56 -7.93
CA VAL A 93 28.80 -8.69 -7.69
C VAL A 93 27.94 -8.42 -6.45
N ALA A 94 28.54 -7.98 -5.34
CA ALA A 94 27.82 -7.62 -4.13
C ALA A 94 26.80 -6.50 -4.38
N ALA A 95 27.19 -5.45 -5.10
CA ALA A 95 26.32 -4.34 -5.46
C ALA A 95 25.13 -4.80 -6.32
N VAL A 96 25.37 -5.68 -7.31
CA VAL A 96 24.30 -6.26 -8.13
C VAL A 96 23.33 -7.09 -7.28
N LEU A 97 23.84 -7.96 -6.40
CA LEU A 97 23.01 -8.78 -5.52
C LEU A 97 22.14 -7.92 -4.59
N VAL A 98 22.74 -6.92 -3.94
CA VAL A 98 22.00 -5.96 -3.09
C VAL A 98 20.99 -5.19 -3.92
N GLY A 99 21.34 -4.76 -5.13
CA GLY A 99 20.44 -4.05 -6.04
C GLY A 99 19.24 -4.88 -6.47
N LEU A 100 19.43 -6.17 -6.78
CA LEU A 100 18.35 -7.09 -7.14
C LEU A 100 17.42 -7.34 -5.95
N VAL A 101 17.98 -7.57 -4.76
CA VAL A 101 17.20 -7.75 -3.53
C VAL A 101 16.44 -6.48 -3.17
N ALA A 102 17.06 -5.31 -3.34
CA ALA A 102 16.39 -4.02 -3.15
C ALA A 102 15.21 -3.90 -4.13
N LEU A 103 15.45 -4.07 -5.43
CA LEU A 103 14.39 -3.98 -6.45
C LEU A 103 13.20 -4.90 -6.12
N GLY A 104 13.47 -6.18 -5.80
CA GLY A 104 12.44 -7.14 -5.40
C GLY A 104 11.71 -6.73 -4.12
N SER A 105 12.44 -6.29 -3.09
CA SER A 105 11.86 -5.85 -1.82
C SER A 105 10.95 -4.63 -1.99
N TYR A 106 11.38 -3.65 -2.78
CA TYR A 106 10.60 -2.45 -3.05
C TYR A 106 9.35 -2.75 -3.88
N LEU A 107 9.46 -3.54 -4.96
CA LEU A 107 8.31 -3.96 -5.76
C LEU A 107 7.29 -4.74 -4.90
N TRP A 108 7.77 -5.70 -4.12
CA TRP A 108 6.93 -6.47 -3.22
C TRP A 108 6.20 -5.55 -2.23
N TYR A 109 6.94 -4.67 -1.56
CA TYR A 109 6.41 -3.84 -0.48
C TYR A 109 5.47 -2.73 -0.95
N TRP A 110 5.82 -2.02 -2.02
CA TRP A 110 5.09 -0.84 -2.50
C TRP A 110 3.95 -1.16 -3.47
N VAL A 111 4.01 -2.31 -4.15
CA VAL A 111 3.06 -2.67 -5.21
C VAL A 111 2.24 -3.90 -4.81
N ILE A 112 2.92 -5.02 -4.56
CA ILE A 112 2.29 -6.33 -4.42
C ILE A 112 1.52 -6.45 -3.09
N ARG A 113 2.08 -5.88 -2.01
CA ARG A 113 1.44 -5.90 -0.70
C ARG A 113 0.20 -5.01 -0.61
N PRO A 114 0.22 -3.72 -1.03
CA PRO A 114 -0.96 -2.87 -0.99
C PRO A 114 -2.09 -3.36 -1.92
N SER A 115 -1.76 -4.03 -3.03
CA SER A 115 -2.79 -4.61 -3.90
C SER A 115 -3.61 -5.69 -3.19
N ARG A 116 -3.02 -6.38 -2.20
CA ARG A 116 -3.68 -7.39 -1.36
C ARG A 116 -4.25 -6.81 -0.07
N ALA A 117 -3.69 -5.72 0.41
CA ALA A 117 -4.05 -5.06 1.66
C ALA A 117 -4.96 -3.83 1.44
N ARG A 118 -5.90 -3.93 0.50
CA ARG A 118 -6.92 -2.89 0.23
C ARG A 118 -6.33 -1.46 0.04
N GLY A 119 -5.18 -1.37 -0.63
CA GLY A 119 -4.50 -0.11 -0.89
C GLY A 119 -3.67 0.43 0.28
N GLN A 120 -3.24 -0.43 1.21
CA GLN A 120 -2.44 0.00 2.36
C GLN A 120 -1.08 -0.70 2.46
N THR A 121 -0.03 0.08 2.70
CA THR A 121 1.27 -0.37 3.24
C THR A 121 1.23 -0.44 4.77
N MET A 122 2.36 -0.75 5.41
CA MET A 122 2.45 -0.79 6.88
C MET A 122 2.40 0.64 7.43
N GLY A 123 3.17 1.54 6.83
CA GLY A 123 3.18 2.96 7.17
C GLY A 123 1.81 3.57 6.97
N MET A 124 1.09 3.21 5.90
CA MET A 124 -0.30 3.64 5.67
C MET A 124 -1.23 3.20 6.80
N ARG A 125 -1.16 1.93 7.23
CA ARG A 125 -1.98 1.43 8.34
C ARG A 125 -1.69 2.17 9.64
N LEU A 126 -0.41 2.37 9.96
CA LEU A 126 0.00 3.11 11.17
C LEU A 126 -0.40 4.59 11.11
N ALA A 127 -0.33 5.20 9.93
CA ALA A 127 -0.75 6.58 9.71
C ALA A 127 -2.27 6.73 9.49
N GLN A 128 -3.06 5.64 9.54
CA GLN A 128 -4.49 5.59 9.28
C GLN A 128 -4.89 6.29 7.97
N VAL A 129 -4.19 5.93 6.90
CA VAL A 129 -4.47 6.40 5.55
C VAL A 129 -4.49 5.22 4.60
N ARG A 130 -5.05 5.42 3.42
CA ARG A 130 -5.02 4.43 2.34
C ARG A 130 -5.06 5.08 0.98
N VAL A 131 -4.56 4.36 -0.01
CA VAL A 131 -4.75 4.76 -1.41
C VAL A 131 -6.03 4.15 -1.97
N VAL A 132 -6.78 4.96 -2.70
CA VAL A 132 -7.93 4.55 -3.52
C VAL A 132 -7.84 5.19 -4.89
N ALA A 133 -8.57 4.64 -5.87
CA ALA A 133 -8.74 5.33 -7.14
C ALA A 133 -9.55 6.62 -6.93
N ALA A 134 -9.36 7.61 -7.80
CA ALA A 134 -10.05 8.90 -7.70
C ALA A 134 -11.58 8.79 -7.83
N ASP A 135 -12.09 7.70 -8.40
CA ASP A 135 -13.53 7.38 -8.48
C ASP A 135 -14.07 6.64 -7.25
N GLY A 136 -13.21 6.32 -6.27
CA GLY A 136 -13.57 5.56 -5.07
C GLY A 136 -13.47 4.03 -5.24
N SER A 137 -13.10 3.54 -6.43
CA SER A 137 -12.84 2.11 -6.64
C SER A 137 -11.51 1.66 -6.00
N PRO A 138 -11.33 0.35 -5.75
CA PRO A 138 -10.07 -0.18 -5.28
C PRO A 138 -8.94 0.07 -6.27
N VAL A 139 -7.75 0.28 -5.72
CA VAL A 139 -6.55 0.51 -6.54
C VAL A 139 -6.03 -0.81 -7.10
N GLY A 140 -5.87 -0.87 -8.43
CA GLY A 140 -5.24 -2.01 -9.12
C GLY A 140 -3.71 -1.96 -9.12
N LEU A 141 -3.09 -3.08 -9.48
CA LEU A 141 -1.63 -3.22 -9.56
C LEU A 141 -0.97 -2.17 -10.47
N GLY A 142 -1.52 -1.90 -11.66
CA GLY A 142 -0.95 -0.95 -12.60
C GLY A 142 -0.85 0.47 -12.03
N ARG A 143 -1.87 0.93 -11.29
CA ARG A 143 -1.85 2.23 -10.62
C ARG A 143 -0.79 2.27 -9.52
N LEU A 144 -0.62 1.18 -8.77
CA LEU A 144 0.44 1.07 -7.76
C LEU A 144 1.85 1.04 -8.38
N LEU A 145 2.03 0.39 -9.52
CA LEU A 145 3.29 0.38 -10.27
C LEU A 145 3.68 1.78 -10.74
N VAL A 146 2.74 2.55 -11.31
CA VAL A 146 2.99 3.95 -11.73
C VAL A 146 3.45 4.79 -10.53
N ARG A 147 2.79 4.64 -9.38
CA ARG A 147 3.18 5.34 -8.15
C ARG A 147 4.57 4.94 -7.67
N TRP A 148 4.94 3.67 -7.80
CA TRP A 148 6.27 3.17 -7.42
C TRP A 148 7.37 3.69 -8.36
N LEU A 149 7.14 3.67 -9.68
CA LEU A 149 8.08 4.19 -10.68
C LEU A 149 8.36 5.69 -10.51
N LEU A 150 7.34 6.45 -10.11
CA LEU A 150 7.45 7.90 -9.89
C LEU A 150 7.88 8.26 -8.47
N LEU A 151 8.04 7.27 -7.58
CA LEU A 151 8.46 7.49 -6.20
C LEU A 151 9.77 8.30 -6.08
N PRO A 152 10.83 8.06 -6.89
CA PRO A 152 12.06 8.86 -6.81
C PRO A 152 11.83 10.35 -7.10
N VAL A 153 10.94 10.66 -8.05
CA VAL A 153 10.55 12.04 -8.38
C VAL A 153 9.69 12.65 -7.27
N ASP A 154 8.79 11.84 -6.72
CA ASP A 154 7.87 12.23 -5.64
C ASP A 154 8.56 12.38 -4.26
N LEU A 155 9.74 11.79 -4.07
CA LEU A 155 10.55 11.97 -2.85
C LEU A 155 11.37 13.26 -2.87
N ALA A 156 11.55 13.88 -4.03
CA ALA A 156 12.20 15.17 -4.17
C ALA A 156 11.26 16.33 -3.79
N LEU A 157 11.77 17.56 -3.84
CA LEU A 157 11.00 18.80 -3.63
C LEU A 157 9.74 18.85 -4.51
N VAL A 158 9.78 18.21 -5.68
CA VAL A 158 8.66 18.09 -6.62
C VAL A 158 7.42 17.46 -5.98
N GLY A 159 7.58 16.39 -5.19
CA GLY A 159 6.45 15.74 -4.53
C GLY A 159 5.81 16.63 -3.47
N LEU A 160 6.62 17.34 -2.69
CA LEU A 160 6.14 18.28 -1.68
C LEU A 160 5.38 19.45 -2.33
N VAL A 161 5.94 20.05 -3.38
CA VAL A 161 5.31 21.14 -4.13
C VAL A 161 4.01 20.65 -4.79
N SER A 162 4.01 19.46 -5.38
CA SER A 162 2.81 18.85 -5.98
C SER A 162 1.70 18.66 -4.95
N MET A 163 2.04 18.20 -3.74
CA MET A 163 1.06 18.07 -2.66
C MET A 163 0.56 19.44 -2.16
N ALA A 164 1.40 20.47 -2.12
CA ALA A 164 1.02 21.79 -1.65
C ALA A 164 0.08 22.53 -2.62
N VAL A 165 0.29 22.37 -3.94
CA VAL A 165 -0.46 23.11 -4.97
C VAL A 165 -1.74 22.36 -5.41
N GLY A 166 -1.79 21.04 -5.20
CA GLY A 166 -2.91 20.22 -5.66
C GLY A 166 -4.16 20.32 -4.79
N ARG A 167 -5.33 20.48 -5.40
CA ARG A 167 -6.64 20.45 -4.72
C ARG A 167 -6.84 19.22 -3.81
N TYR A 168 -6.33 18.07 -4.22
CA TYR A 168 -6.42 16.79 -3.50
C TYR A 168 -5.11 16.39 -2.78
N HIS A 169 -4.15 17.31 -2.64
CA HIS A 169 -2.85 17.08 -2.00
C HIS A 169 -2.12 15.81 -2.51
N GLN A 170 -2.24 15.56 -3.81
CA GLN A 170 -1.67 14.41 -4.51
C GLN A 170 -0.22 14.69 -4.91
N ARG A 171 0.64 13.67 -4.84
CA ARG A 171 1.97 13.72 -5.47
C ARG A 171 1.83 13.56 -6.98
N LEU A 172 2.91 13.79 -7.73
CA LEU A 172 2.89 13.64 -9.18
C LEU A 172 2.49 12.21 -9.57
N GLY A 173 3.05 11.21 -8.89
CA GLY A 173 2.72 9.81 -9.11
C GLY A 173 1.27 9.45 -8.80
N ASP A 174 0.68 10.06 -7.77
CA ASP A 174 -0.74 9.82 -7.46
C ASP A 174 -1.66 10.38 -8.55
N ARG A 175 -1.34 11.58 -9.09
CA ARG A 175 -2.10 12.21 -10.17
C ARG A 175 -2.02 11.40 -11.46
N LEU A 176 -0.82 11.00 -11.86
CA LEU A 176 -0.62 10.21 -13.08
C LEU A 176 -1.23 8.81 -12.98
N ALA A 177 -1.24 8.22 -11.78
CA ALA A 177 -1.94 6.95 -11.54
C ALA A 177 -3.47 7.11 -11.37
N GLY A 178 -4.00 8.34 -11.34
CA GLY A 178 -5.42 8.61 -11.09
C GLY A 178 -5.89 8.12 -9.71
N THR A 179 -5.06 8.28 -8.69
CA THR A 179 -5.29 7.81 -7.32
C THR A 179 -5.24 8.94 -6.32
N VAL A 180 -5.90 8.77 -5.18
CA VAL A 180 -5.85 9.70 -4.05
C VAL A 180 -5.54 8.93 -2.77
N VAL A 181 -4.96 9.62 -1.80
CA VAL A 181 -4.76 9.07 -0.45
C VAL A 181 -5.75 9.73 0.48
N ILE A 182 -6.59 8.92 1.11
CA ILE A 182 -7.62 9.36 2.04
C ILE A 182 -7.27 8.93 3.46
N ARG A 183 -7.85 9.62 4.43
CA ARG A 183 -7.90 9.15 5.82
C ARG A 183 -8.86 7.96 5.92
N ASP A 184 -8.43 6.93 6.65
CA ASP A 184 -9.28 5.79 7.03
C ASP A 184 -10.08 6.10 8.31
#